data_AF-A0ABD1HDX9-F1
#
_entry.id   AF-A0ABD1HDX9-F1
#
_cell.length_a   1.000
_cell.length_b   1.000
_cell.length_c   1.000
_cell.angle_alpha   90.00
_cell.angle_beta   90.00
_cell.angle_gamma   90.00
#
_symmetry.space_group_name_H-M   'P 1'
#
loop_
_entity.id
_entity.type
_entity.pdbx_description
1 polymer ?
#
loop_
_entity_poly.entity_id
_entity_poly.type
_entity_poly.pdbx_seq_one_letter_code
_entity_poly.pdbx_strand_id
1 'polypeptide(L)'
;MRRCSCDYRYLLLVAAVPFIYIQMRLFATQSEYADRLNDAIEAENQCTRQTRLLIDQISMQQGRLLSLEEEKKRQDLECSQLRALVQDLQRKGVEKLVGDVQAPVAAVVVMACNRADYLDRTIKSILTYQSPVASQYPLFISQDGPDPKVKSTALSYDHLTYMQHLDYEPVHTERPGEMIAYYKIARHYKWALDQLFYKHKFSRVIILEDDMEIAPDFFDFFEAGAALMDRDKSIMAISSWNDNGQKQFVHDPYVLYRSDFFPGLGWMLTRSTWDELSPKWPKAYWDDWLRLQENHKGRQFIRPEVCRTYNFGEHGSSMGQFFKQYLEPIKLNDVQVDWKSMDLSYLEEDKYVEHFADLVKKATHIQGSNAVLKASNINGDVRILYRDQPNFEEIASQFGIFEEWKDGVPRGAYKGVVVFRYQTQKRVFLVGPDSLGQLGIR
;
A
#
# COMPACT_ATOMS: atom_id res chain seq x y z
N MET A 1 -59.67 -9.88 117.91
CA MET A 1 -59.39 -10.51 116.60
C MET A 1 -59.07 -9.41 115.59
N ARG A 2 -57.79 -9.17 115.28
CA ARG A 2 -57.34 -8.12 114.36
C ARG A 2 -57.44 -8.61 112.90
N ARG A 3 -58.38 -8.05 112.14
CA ARG A 3 -58.39 -8.15 110.67
C ARG A 3 -57.37 -7.15 110.12
N CYS A 4 -56.20 -7.64 109.72
CA CYS A 4 -55.26 -6.88 108.91
C CYS A 4 -55.64 -7.12 107.44
N SER A 5 -56.17 -6.10 106.77
CA SER A 5 -56.42 -6.13 105.33
C SER A 5 -55.07 -5.98 104.62
N CYS A 6 -54.50 -7.10 104.16
CA CYS A 6 -53.44 -7.06 103.16
C CYS A 6 -54.11 -6.87 101.80
N ASP A 7 -53.96 -5.67 101.24
CA ASP A 7 -54.49 -5.30 99.92
C ASP A 7 -53.69 -6.02 98.81
N TYR A 8 -54.38 -6.85 98.01
CA TYR A 8 -53.81 -7.72 96.96
C TYR A 8 -52.97 -6.95 95.91
N ARG A 9 -53.15 -5.63 95.82
CA ARG A 9 -52.36 -4.72 94.97
C ARG A 9 -50.89 -4.63 95.39
N TYR A 10 -50.59 -4.75 96.70
CA TYR A 10 -49.21 -4.77 97.20
C TYR A 10 -48.49 -6.07 96.85
N LEU A 11 -49.18 -7.22 96.84
CA LEU A 11 -48.61 -8.50 96.42
C LEU A 11 -48.26 -8.50 94.93
N LEU A 12 -49.07 -7.89 94.08
CA LEU A 12 -48.78 -7.71 92.65
C LEU A 12 -47.58 -6.78 92.41
N LEU A 13 -47.45 -5.69 93.17
CA LEU A 13 -46.28 -4.81 93.09
C LEU A 13 -44.99 -5.50 93.56
N VAL A 14 -45.06 -6.29 94.63
CA VAL A 14 -43.91 -7.06 95.15
C VAL A 14 -43.47 -8.16 94.16
N ALA A 15 -44.39 -8.75 93.39
CA ALA A 15 -44.06 -9.73 92.35
C ALA A 15 -43.61 -9.10 91.01
N ALA A 16 -44.11 -7.90 90.67
CA ALA A 16 -43.77 -7.22 89.43
C ALA A 16 -42.32 -6.69 89.41
N VAL A 17 -41.80 -6.21 90.54
CA VAL A 17 -40.42 -5.70 90.65
C VAL A 17 -39.36 -6.75 90.27
N PRO A 18 -39.35 -7.98 90.84
CA PRO A 18 -38.38 -9.00 90.44
C PRO A 18 -38.61 -9.49 89.00
N PHE A 19 -39.85 -9.52 88.51
CA PHE A 19 -40.14 -9.88 87.11
C PHE A 19 -39.57 -8.85 86.13
N ILE A 20 -39.78 -7.56 86.37
CA ILE A 20 -39.22 -6.47 85.56
C ILE A 20 -37.69 -6.50 85.63
N TYR A 21 -37.11 -6.72 86.81
CA TYR A 21 -35.66 -6.84 86.97
C TYR A 21 -35.08 -8.02 86.16
N ILE A 22 -35.74 -9.17 86.19
CA ILE A 22 -35.33 -10.35 85.39
C ILE A 22 -35.45 -10.05 83.89
N GLN A 23 -36.54 -9.42 83.45
CA GLN A 23 -36.73 -9.02 82.05
C GLN A 23 -35.67 -8.00 81.59
N MET A 24 -35.35 -7.00 82.42
CA MET A 24 -34.28 -6.04 82.12
C MET A 24 -32.90 -6.71 82.05
N ARG A 25 -32.61 -7.66 82.93
CA ARG A 25 -31.34 -8.42 82.88
C ARG A 25 -31.26 -9.31 81.64
N LEU A 26 -32.35 -10.00 81.29
CA LEU A 26 -32.43 -10.81 80.07
C LEU A 26 -32.23 -9.94 78.83
N PHE A 27 -32.91 -8.80 78.75
CA PHE A 27 -32.77 -7.87 77.62
C PHE A 27 -31.35 -7.29 77.53
N ALA A 28 -30.73 -6.93 78.65
CA ALA A 28 -29.34 -6.47 78.68
C ALA A 28 -28.37 -7.55 78.17
N THR A 29 -28.52 -8.80 78.63
CA THR A 29 -27.70 -9.92 78.15
C THR A 29 -27.94 -10.26 76.68
N GLN A 30 -29.18 -10.14 76.19
CA GLN A 30 -29.50 -10.34 74.77
C GLN A 30 -28.93 -9.21 73.90
N SER A 31 -28.97 -7.97 74.37
CA SER A 31 -28.35 -6.83 73.70
C SER A 31 -26.83 -7.00 73.61
N GLU A 32 -26.17 -7.37 74.71
CA GLU A 32 -24.73 -7.62 74.72
C GLU A 32 -24.32 -8.76 73.77
N TYR A 33 -25.15 -9.80 73.66
CA TYR A 33 -24.92 -10.89 72.72
C TYR A 33 -25.12 -10.46 71.26
N ALA A 34 -26.12 -9.61 70.99
CA ALA A 34 -26.38 -9.04 69.68
C ALA A 34 -25.25 -8.11 69.23
N ASP A 35 -24.74 -7.27 70.13
CA ASP A 35 -23.61 -6.37 69.86
C ASP A 35 -22.33 -7.18 69.54
N ARG A 36 -22.01 -8.21 70.34
CA ARG A 36 -20.87 -9.09 70.07
C ARG A 36 -20.99 -9.87 68.76
N LEU A 37 -22.20 -10.26 68.39
CA LEU A 37 -22.45 -10.92 67.10
C LEU A 37 -22.26 -9.95 65.93
N ASN A 38 -22.71 -8.70 66.09
CA ASN A 38 -22.56 -7.67 65.08
C ASN A 38 -21.08 -7.30 64.86
N ASP A 39 -20.30 -7.17 65.94
CA ASP A 39 -18.84 -6.96 65.87
C ASP A 39 -18.13 -8.12 65.14
N ALA A 40 -18.55 -9.36 65.39
CA ALA A 40 -18.00 -10.54 64.71
C ALA A 40 -18.33 -10.55 63.21
N ILE A 41 -19.56 -10.20 62.84
CA ILE A 41 -20.00 -10.08 61.43
C ILE A 41 -19.23 -8.95 60.73
N GLU A 42 -19.02 -7.81 61.39
CA GLU A 42 -18.28 -6.69 60.82
C GLU A 42 -16.80 -7.05 60.59
N ALA A 43 -16.18 -7.76 61.53
CA ALA A 43 -14.82 -8.30 61.37
C ALA A 43 -14.72 -9.32 60.22
N GLU A 44 -15.69 -10.22 60.07
CA GLU A 44 -15.74 -11.19 58.96
C GLU A 44 -15.92 -10.50 57.60
N ASN A 45 -16.79 -9.49 57.53
CA ASN A 45 -17.00 -8.68 56.34
C ASN A 45 -15.73 -7.90 55.96
N GLN A 46 -15.00 -7.37 56.94
CA GLN A 46 -13.74 -6.68 56.71
C GLN A 46 -12.66 -7.64 56.18
N CYS A 47 -12.54 -8.83 56.76
CA CYS A 47 -11.64 -9.89 56.29
C CYS A 47 -11.96 -10.31 54.85
N THR A 48 -13.25 -10.51 54.55
CA THR A 48 -13.73 -10.87 53.20
C THR A 48 -13.39 -9.77 52.18
N ARG A 49 -13.56 -8.50 52.56
CA ARG A 49 -13.24 -7.35 51.70
C ARG A 49 -11.74 -7.26 51.41
N GLN A 50 -10.89 -7.44 52.42
CA GLN A 50 -9.44 -7.48 52.25
C GLN A 50 -9.01 -8.65 51.35
N THR A 51 -9.60 -9.82 51.54
CA THR A 51 -9.33 -11.01 50.72
C THR A 51 -9.68 -10.79 49.25
N ARG A 52 -10.83 -10.17 48.95
CA ARG A 52 -11.20 -9.80 47.57
C ARG A 52 -10.22 -8.82 46.93
N LEU A 53 -9.80 -7.79 47.67
CA LEU A 53 -8.81 -6.82 47.17
C LEU A 53 -7.46 -7.48 46.84
N LEU A 54 -7.02 -8.43 47.66
CA LEU A 54 -5.82 -9.23 47.40
C LEU A 54 -5.97 -10.10 46.14
N ILE A 55 -7.12 -10.73 45.95
CA ILE A 55 -7.42 -11.53 44.75
C ILE A 55 -7.38 -10.65 43.49
N ASP A 56 -7.99 -9.47 43.53
CA ASP A 56 -7.99 -8.53 42.40
C ASP A 56 -6.57 -8.05 42.07
N GLN A 57 -5.75 -7.76 43.10
CA GLN A 57 -4.34 -7.40 42.90
C GLN A 57 -3.53 -8.53 42.26
N ILE A 58 -3.72 -9.77 42.72
CA ILE A 58 -3.05 -10.94 42.15
C ILE A 58 -3.47 -11.16 40.70
N SER A 59 -4.77 -11.02 40.39
CA SER A 59 -5.29 -11.17 39.03
C SER A 59 -4.69 -10.11 38.08
N MET A 60 -4.58 -8.86 38.52
CA MET A 60 -3.91 -7.79 37.76
C MET A 60 -2.42 -8.07 37.53
N GLN A 61 -1.72 -8.62 38.53
CA GLN A 61 -0.32 -9.01 38.39
C GLN A 61 -0.13 -10.18 37.42
N GLN A 62 -1.01 -11.20 37.47
CA GLN A 62 -1.00 -12.31 36.52
C GLN A 62 -1.22 -11.85 35.07
N GLY A 63 -2.14 -10.90 34.85
CA GLY A 63 -2.36 -10.30 33.53
C GLY A 63 -1.12 -9.60 32.98
N ARG A 64 -0.41 -8.83 33.82
CA ARG A 64 0.87 -8.20 33.43
C ARG A 64 1.96 -9.23 33.13
N LEU A 65 2.03 -10.31 33.91
CA LEU A 65 3.02 -11.36 33.73
C LEU A 65 2.82 -12.10 32.39
N LEU A 66 1.56 -12.39 32.03
CA LEU A 66 1.20 -12.96 30.73
C LEU A 66 1.60 -12.04 29.56
N SER A 67 1.31 -10.73 29.65
CA SER A 67 1.72 -9.79 28.61
C SER A 67 3.24 -9.71 28.44
N LEU A 68 4.00 -9.77 29.54
CA LEU A 68 5.47 -9.76 29.50
C LEU A 68 6.03 -11.07 28.94
N GLU A 69 5.39 -12.21 29.22
CA GLU A 69 5.76 -13.50 28.62
C GLU A 69 5.52 -13.52 27.10
N GLU A 70 4.41 -12.94 26.63
CA GLU A 70 4.13 -12.80 25.19
C GLU A 70 5.14 -11.88 24.49
N GLU A 71 5.49 -10.76 25.11
CA GLU A 71 6.50 -9.83 24.60
C GLU A 71 7.88 -10.48 24.55
N LYS A 72 8.26 -11.22 25.60
CA LYS A 72 9.51 -11.99 25.64
C LYS A 72 9.54 -13.06 24.54
N LYS A 73 8.46 -13.82 24.33
CA LYS A 73 8.38 -14.81 23.24
C LYS A 73 8.58 -14.17 21.87
N ARG A 74 8.06 -12.95 21.67
CA ARG A 74 8.23 -12.18 20.43
C ARG A 74 9.69 -11.77 20.22
N GLN A 75 10.34 -11.24 21.25
CA GLN A 75 11.77 -10.89 21.21
C GLN A 75 12.67 -12.11 21.01
N ASP A 76 12.36 -13.24 21.64
CA ASP A 76 13.10 -14.49 21.45
C ASP A 76 12.97 -15.00 20.00
N LEU A 77 11.79 -14.85 19.39
CA LEU A 77 11.57 -15.19 17.98
C LEU A 77 12.39 -14.29 17.05
N GLU A 78 12.40 -12.97 17.28
CA GLU A 78 13.22 -12.02 16.52
C GLU A 78 14.72 -12.31 16.68
N CYS A 79 15.18 -12.57 17.91
CA CYS A 79 16.57 -12.96 18.18
C CYS A 79 16.95 -14.26 17.48
N SER A 80 16.04 -15.24 17.42
CA SER A 80 16.28 -16.50 16.71
C SER A 80 16.41 -16.29 15.20
N GLN A 81 15.59 -15.41 14.61
CA GLN A 81 15.66 -15.04 13.19
C GLN A 81 16.95 -14.28 12.86
N LEU A 82 17.34 -13.33 13.72
CA LEU A 82 18.61 -12.61 13.61
C LEU A 82 19.82 -13.55 13.70
N ARG A 83 19.80 -14.52 14.64
CA ARG A 83 20.87 -15.52 14.74
C ARG A 83 20.94 -16.43 13.52
N ALA A 84 19.80 -16.84 12.98
CA ALA A 84 19.74 -17.61 11.73
C ALA A 84 20.31 -16.82 10.55
N LEU A 85 19.98 -15.52 10.45
CA LEU A 85 20.51 -14.62 9.42
C LEU A 85 22.02 -14.41 9.56
N VAL A 86 22.52 -14.22 10.77
CA VAL A 86 23.96 -14.07 11.03
C VAL A 86 24.71 -15.37 10.71
N GLN A 87 24.15 -16.54 11.06
CA GLN A 87 24.73 -17.83 10.68
C GLN A 87 24.70 -18.06 9.18
N ASP A 88 23.67 -17.61 8.47
CA ASP A 88 23.60 -17.68 7.01
C ASP A 88 24.65 -16.78 6.35
N LEU A 89 24.81 -15.54 6.86
CA LEU A 89 25.86 -14.60 6.41
C LEU A 89 27.27 -15.13 6.68
N GLN A 90 27.49 -15.79 7.83
CA GLN A 90 28.77 -16.42 8.15
C GLN A 90 29.04 -17.67 7.30
N ARG A 91 28.01 -18.46 6.98
CA ARG A 91 28.11 -19.63 6.10
C ARG A 91 28.37 -19.22 4.65
N LYS A 92 27.86 -18.07 4.23
CA LYS A 92 28.03 -17.49 2.88
C LYS A 92 29.39 -16.81 2.65
N GLY A 93 30.34 -16.89 3.59
CA GLY A 93 31.74 -16.59 3.35
C GLY A 93 32.01 -15.17 2.87
N VAL A 94 31.74 -14.17 3.71
CA VAL A 94 32.11 -12.77 3.44
C VAL A 94 33.60 -12.53 3.74
N GLU A 95 34.48 -13.03 2.87
CA GLU A 95 35.89 -12.58 2.80
C GLU A 95 36.38 -12.32 1.36
N LYS A 96 35.52 -12.40 0.34
CA LYS A 96 35.86 -11.99 -1.03
C LYS A 96 34.76 -11.14 -1.63
N LEU A 97 34.98 -9.81 -1.59
CA LEU A 97 34.57 -8.77 -2.56
C LEU A 97 34.49 -7.42 -1.84
N VAL A 98 35.62 -6.97 -1.29
CA VAL A 98 35.87 -5.52 -1.11
C VAL A 98 36.50 -5.02 -2.42
N GLY A 99 35.69 -5.04 -3.48
CA GLY A 99 35.87 -4.15 -4.63
C GLY A 99 34.83 -3.06 -4.47
N ASP A 100 35.20 -1.80 -4.73
CA ASP A 100 34.36 -0.59 -4.60
C ASP A 100 32.86 -0.90 -4.68
N VAL A 101 32.16 -0.90 -3.54
CA VAL A 101 30.72 -1.11 -3.51
C VAL A 101 30.08 0.16 -4.05
N GLN A 102 29.99 0.24 -5.37
CA GLN A 102 29.18 1.24 -6.04
C GLN A 102 27.75 1.09 -5.52
N ALA A 103 27.17 2.20 -5.05
CA ALA A 103 25.83 2.20 -4.50
C ALA A 103 24.85 1.61 -5.55
N PRO A 104 23.91 0.73 -5.15
CA PRO A 104 22.91 0.18 -6.06
C PRO A 104 22.14 1.28 -6.79
N VAL A 105 21.79 1.04 -8.06
CA VAL A 105 21.01 1.99 -8.87
C VAL A 105 19.63 2.18 -8.26
N ALA A 106 18.96 1.06 -7.95
CA ALA A 106 17.68 1.00 -7.24
C ALA A 106 17.49 -0.39 -6.61
N ALA A 107 16.78 -0.46 -5.47
CA ALA A 107 16.25 -1.75 -5.03
C ALA A 107 15.01 -2.13 -5.84
N VAL A 108 14.79 -3.42 -6.06
CA VAL A 108 13.55 -3.92 -6.68
C VAL A 108 12.72 -4.58 -5.60
N VAL A 109 11.44 -4.23 -5.48
CA VAL A 109 10.51 -4.89 -4.56
C VAL A 109 9.31 -5.44 -5.30
N VAL A 110 8.97 -6.69 -5.02
CA VAL A 110 7.70 -7.32 -5.43
C VAL A 110 6.74 -7.28 -4.24
N MET A 111 5.61 -6.62 -4.44
CA MET A 111 4.50 -6.54 -3.49
C MET A 111 3.64 -7.79 -3.63
N ALA A 112 3.66 -8.66 -2.63
CA ALA A 112 2.95 -9.94 -2.62
C ALA A 112 1.98 -10.04 -1.44
N CYS A 113 0.99 -10.94 -1.53
CA CYS A 113 0.07 -11.19 -0.42
C CYS A 113 -0.21 -12.69 -0.23
N ASN A 114 -1.05 -13.27 -1.10
CA ASN A 114 -1.60 -14.63 -0.95
C ASN A 114 -1.68 -15.44 -2.27
N ARG A 115 -0.97 -15.02 -3.33
CA ARG A 115 -0.96 -15.66 -4.65
C ARG A 115 0.41 -16.29 -4.95
N ALA A 116 0.70 -17.44 -4.35
CA ALA A 116 2.02 -18.07 -4.40
C ALA A 116 2.46 -18.48 -5.81
N ASP A 117 1.52 -18.90 -6.65
CA ASP A 117 1.73 -19.25 -8.06
C ASP A 117 2.03 -18.03 -8.93
N TYR A 118 1.34 -16.90 -8.67
CA TYR A 118 1.62 -15.64 -9.37
C TYR A 118 3.00 -15.11 -8.98
N LEU A 119 3.31 -15.12 -7.67
CA LEU A 119 4.62 -14.73 -7.17
C LEU A 119 5.75 -15.55 -7.81
N ASP A 120 5.59 -16.87 -7.91
CA ASP A 120 6.58 -17.75 -8.52
C ASP A 120 6.86 -17.37 -9.99
N ARG A 121 5.82 -17.10 -10.77
CA ARG A 121 5.93 -16.65 -12.17
C ARG A 121 6.64 -15.30 -12.27
N THR A 122 6.26 -14.35 -11.42
CA THR A 122 6.87 -13.01 -11.36
C THR A 122 8.35 -13.08 -11.01
N ILE A 123 8.73 -13.85 -9.97
CA ILE A 123 10.14 -14.02 -9.57
C ILE A 123 10.95 -14.65 -10.70
N LYS A 124 10.44 -15.69 -11.37
CA LYS A 124 11.13 -16.32 -12.51
C LYS A 124 11.37 -15.34 -13.66
N SER A 125 10.37 -14.53 -14.00
CA SER A 125 10.50 -13.48 -15.02
C SER A 125 11.58 -12.46 -14.63
N ILE A 126 11.59 -11.99 -13.38
CA ILE A 126 12.58 -11.03 -12.89
C ILE A 126 14.00 -11.62 -12.93
N LEU A 127 14.19 -12.81 -12.36
CA LEU A 127 15.52 -13.43 -12.25
C LEU A 127 16.14 -13.76 -13.60
N THR A 128 15.34 -13.92 -14.66
CA THR A 128 15.82 -14.10 -16.04
C THR A 128 16.73 -12.94 -16.47
N TYR A 129 16.41 -11.70 -16.08
CA TYR A 129 17.15 -10.51 -16.50
C TYR A 129 17.89 -9.81 -15.35
N GLN A 130 17.51 -10.07 -14.09
CA GLN A 130 18.12 -9.44 -12.91
C GLN A 130 19.42 -10.11 -12.47
N SER A 131 19.55 -11.43 -12.65
CA SER A 131 20.71 -12.20 -12.16
C SER A 131 22.08 -11.63 -12.60
N PRO A 132 22.27 -11.17 -13.86
CA PRO A 132 23.53 -10.55 -14.30
C PRO A 132 23.82 -9.18 -13.67
N VAL A 133 22.80 -8.50 -13.13
CA VAL A 133 22.88 -7.13 -12.61
C VAL A 133 22.48 -7.04 -11.13
N ALA A 134 22.57 -8.16 -10.40
CA ALA A 134 22.03 -8.28 -9.05
C ALA A 134 22.65 -7.33 -8.02
N SER A 135 23.92 -6.94 -8.20
CA SER A 135 24.59 -5.95 -7.34
C SER A 135 24.01 -4.54 -7.51
N GLN A 136 23.56 -4.20 -8.72
CA GLN A 136 22.95 -2.90 -9.03
C GLN A 136 21.47 -2.86 -8.64
N TYR A 137 20.80 -4.01 -8.66
CA TYR A 137 19.37 -4.15 -8.47
C TYR A 137 19.02 -5.24 -7.44
N PRO A 138 19.32 -5.06 -6.15
CA PRO A 138 18.98 -6.05 -5.13
C PRO A 138 17.46 -6.28 -5.07
N LEU A 139 17.06 -7.57 -5.12
CA LEU A 139 15.65 -7.98 -5.19
C LEU A 139 15.07 -8.29 -3.80
N PHE A 140 13.91 -7.71 -3.53
CA PHE A 140 13.13 -7.90 -2.31
C PHE A 140 11.75 -8.46 -2.63
N ILE A 141 11.26 -9.36 -1.79
CA ILE A 141 9.86 -9.78 -1.78
C ILE A 141 9.25 -9.25 -0.49
N SER A 142 8.25 -8.39 -0.60
CA SER A 142 7.49 -7.88 0.52
C SER A 142 6.13 -8.56 0.55
N GLN A 143 5.93 -9.49 1.47
CA GLN A 143 4.66 -10.19 1.64
C GLN A 143 3.79 -9.48 2.69
N ASP A 144 2.53 -9.19 2.35
CA ASP A 144 1.48 -8.88 3.32
C ASP A 144 0.80 -10.13 3.84
N GLY A 145 0.59 -10.17 5.16
CA GLY A 145 -0.12 -11.25 5.82
C GLY A 145 0.67 -12.56 5.98
N PRO A 146 0.02 -13.61 6.53
CA PRO A 146 0.71 -14.81 7.00
C PRO A 146 0.67 -16.00 6.02
N ASP A 147 0.31 -15.81 4.74
CA ASP A 147 0.14 -16.93 3.81
C ASP A 147 1.43 -17.80 3.72
N PRO A 148 1.40 -19.07 4.17
CA PRO A 148 2.60 -19.88 4.27
C PRO A 148 3.13 -20.33 2.91
N LYS A 149 2.27 -20.41 1.87
CA LYS A 149 2.67 -20.81 0.53
C LYS A 149 3.49 -19.70 -0.12
N VAL A 150 3.03 -18.46 -0.04
CA VAL A 150 3.76 -17.28 -0.54
C VAL A 150 5.12 -17.17 0.15
N LYS A 151 5.16 -17.33 1.48
CA LYS A 151 6.40 -17.35 2.25
C LYS A 151 7.35 -18.45 1.78
N SER A 152 6.85 -19.68 1.64
CA SER A 152 7.64 -20.82 1.18
C SER A 152 8.17 -20.62 -0.24
N THR A 153 7.36 -20.07 -1.15
CA THR A 153 7.78 -19.73 -2.52
C THR A 153 8.90 -18.71 -2.50
N ALA A 154 8.74 -17.59 -1.79
CA ALA A 154 9.77 -16.56 -1.71
C ALA A 154 11.09 -17.10 -1.14
N LEU A 155 11.02 -17.88 -0.04
CA LEU A 155 12.20 -18.45 0.61
C LEU A 155 12.86 -19.61 -0.16
N SER A 156 12.24 -20.12 -1.23
CA SER A 156 12.88 -21.14 -2.09
C SER A 156 13.92 -20.57 -3.06
N TYR A 157 14.03 -19.24 -3.16
CA TYR A 157 15.00 -18.56 -4.02
C TYR A 157 16.17 -18.00 -3.20
N ASP A 158 17.40 -18.36 -3.58
CA ASP A 158 18.61 -17.98 -2.83
C ASP A 158 19.06 -16.51 -3.04
N HIS A 159 18.62 -15.88 -4.13
CA HIS A 159 19.12 -14.58 -4.60
C HIS A 159 18.14 -13.42 -4.37
N LEU A 160 17.36 -13.46 -3.28
CA LEU A 160 16.46 -12.37 -2.90
C LEU A 160 16.40 -12.17 -1.38
N THR A 161 15.91 -11.01 -0.96
CA THR A 161 15.62 -10.69 0.45
C THR A 161 14.12 -10.75 0.72
N TYR A 162 13.70 -11.56 1.68
CA TYR A 162 12.30 -11.67 2.08
C TYR A 162 11.97 -10.73 3.24
N MET A 163 10.86 -9.99 3.12
CA MET A 163 10.27 -9.13 4.14
C MET A 163 8.80 -9.52 4.34
N GLN A 164 8.32 -9.45 5.58
CA GLN A 164 6.94 -9.79 5.92
C GLN A 164 6.28 -8.67 6.73
N HIS A 165 5.14 -8.20 6.24
CA HIS A 165 4.26 -7.26 6.91
C HIS A 165 3.13 -8.02 7.60
N LEU A 166 3.07 -7.92 8.93
CA LEU A 166 2.00 -8.49 9.74
C LEU A 166 1.27 -7.36 10.48
N ASP A 167 0.16 -6.93 9.89
CA ASP A 167 -0.73 -5.94 10.48
C ASP A 167 -2.02 -6.60 10.96
N TYR A 168 -2.18 -6.67 12.28
CA TYR A 168 -3.35 -7.24 12.94
C TYR A 168 -4.38 -6.17 13.34
N GLU A 169 -4.08 -4.88 13.12
CA GLU A 169 -4.98 -3.80 13.47
C GLU A 169 -6.24 -3.84 12.59
N PRO A 170 -7.45 -3.82 13.18
CA PRO A 170 -8.68 -3.74 12.41
C PRO A 170 -8.67 -2.58 11.41
N VAL A 171 -9.17 -2.84 10.21
CA VAL A 171 -9.33 -1.82 9.19
C VAL A 171 -10.72 -1.21 9.32
N HIS A 172 -10.76 0.09 9.59
CA HIS A 172 -11.98 0.89 9.55
C HIS A 172 -11.96 1.75 8.30
N THR A 173 -12.96 1.58 7.43
CA THR A 173 -13.10 2.39 6.23
C THR A 173 -13.58 3.80 6.59
N GLU A 174 -13.14 4.80 5.84
CA GLU A 174 -13.55 6.19 6.04
C GLU A 174 -14.99 6.43 5.60
N ARG A 175 -15.46 5.68 4.58
CA ARG A 175 -16.84 5.77 4.10
C ARG A 175 -17.50 4.38 4.01
N PRO A 176 -18.84 4.31 4.17
CA PRO A 176 -19.60 3.10 3.87
C PRO A 176 -19.43 2.66 2.41
N GLY A 177 -19.25 1.37 2.17
CA GLY A 177 -19.15 0.77 0.83
C GLY A 177 -17.74 0.70 0.23
N GLU A 178 -16.74 1.32 0.87
CA GLU A 178 -15.34 1.17 0.45
C GLU A 178 -14.80 -0.23 0.76
N MET A 179 -13.83 -0.69 -0.03
CA MET A 179 -13.30 -2.06 0.11
C MET A 179 -12.08 -2.08 1.02
N ILE A 180 -12.13 -2.91 2.07
CA ILE A 180 -11.05 -3.13 3.04
C ILE A 180 -9.72 -3.52 2.36
N ALA A 181 -9.78 -4.21 1.22
CA ALA A 181 -8.60 -4.62 0.47
C ALA A 181 -7.69 -3.42 0.11
N TYR A 182 -8.26 -2.30 -0.35
CA TYR A 182 -7.47 -1.11 -0.72
C TYR A 182 -6.81 -0.43 0.46
N TYR A 183 -7.38 -0.55 1.66
CA TYR A 183 -6.77 -0.06 2.88
C TYR A 183 -5.55 -0.90 3.28
N LYS A 184 -5.66 -2.22 3.19
CA LYS A 184 -4.54 -3.14 3.45
C LYS A 184 -3.40 -2.93 2.46
N ILE A 185 -3.73 -2.80 1.17
CA ILE A 185 -2.77 -2.48 0.11
C ILE A 185 -2.02 -1.19 0.45
N ALA A 186 -2.72 -0.11 0.78
CA ALA A 186 -2.08 1.17 1.10
C ALA A 186 -1.14 1.06 2.33
N ARG A 187 -1.55 0.35 3.39
CA ARG A 187 -0.70 0.10 4.56
C ARG A 187 0.55 -0.71 4.21
N HIS A 188 0.40 -1.78 3.42
CA HIS A 188 1.51 -2.63 2.99
C HIS A 188 2.52 -1.88 2.13
N TYR A 189 2.06 -1.10 1.15
CA TYR A 189 2.91 -0.21 0.35
C TYR A 189 3.70 0.75 1.22
N LYS A 190 3.04 1.42 2.17
CA LYS A 190 3.71 2.33 3.09
C LYS A 190 4.81 1.63 3.89
N TRP A 191 4.47 0.49 4.51
CA TRP A 191 5.42 -0.25 5.33
C TRP A 191 6.62 -0.73 4.52
N ALA A 192 6.41 -1.31 3.34
CA ALA A 192 7.47 -1.83 2.49
C ALA A 192 8.41 -0.72 2.03
N LEU A 193 7.88 0.42 1.58
CA LEU A 193 8.67 1.56 1.15
C LEU A 193 9.42 2.21 2.32
N ASP A 194 8.81 2.31 3.51
CA ASP A 194 9.51 2.77 4.72
C ASP A 194 10.67 1.83 5.08
N GLN A 195 10.52 0.50 4.97
CA GLN A 195 11.64 -0.44 5.15
C GLN A 195 12.76 -0.15 4.15
N LEU A 196 12.44 -0.04 2.87
CA LEU A 196 13.46 0.10 1.82
C LEU A 196 14.19 1.45 1.89
N PHE A 197 13.46 2.55 2.06
CA PHE A 197 14.05 3.90 2.08
C PHE A 197 14.70 4.24 3.43
N TYR A 198 14.08 3.89 4.56
CA TYR A 198 14.57 4.32 5.88
C TYR A 198 15.48 3.30 6.58
N LYS A 199 15.15 2.01 6.50
CA LYS A 199 15.94 0.94 7.14
C LYS A 199 17.07 0.47 6.22
N HIS A 200 16.79 0.17 4.96
CA HIS A 200 17.79 -0.28 3.99
C HIS A 200 18.52 0.88 3.27
N LYS A 201 18.08 2.13 3.46
CA LYS A 201 18.76 3.36 2.98
C LYS A 201 18.93 3.44 1.46
N PHE A 202 18.07 2.78 0.68
CA PHE A 202 18.12 2.91 -0.77
C PHE A 202 17.76 4.33 -1.21
N SER A 203 18.41 4.81 -2.27
CA SER A 203 18.11 6.11 -2.88
C SER A 203 16.91 6.04 -3.83
N ARG A 204 16.67 4.87 -4.43
CA ARG A 204 15.58 4.59 -5.36
C ARG A 204 15.03 3.19 -5.14
N VAL A 205 13.74 3.03 -5.41
CA VAL A 205 13.05 1.74 -5.37
C VAL A 205 12.23 1.59 -6.65
N ILE A 206 12.34 0.44 -7.31
CA ILE A 206 11.46 -0.04 -8.37
C ILE A 206 10.43 -0.97 -7.73
N ILE A 207 9.15 -0.68 -7.94
CA ILE A 207 8.02 -1.39 -7.34
C ILE A 207 7.32 -2.20 -8.43
N LEU A 208 7.17 -3.51 -8.19
CA LEU A 208 6.40 -4.46 -8.97
C LEU A 208 5.33 -5.11 -8.08
N GLU A 209 4.25 -5.59 -8.69
CA GLU A 209 3.26 -6.44 -8.01
C GLU A 209 3.51 -7.92 -8.34
N ASP A 210 2.95 -8.84 -7.55
CA ASP A 210 3.18 -10.29 -7.70
C ASP A 210 2.55 -10.91 -8.95
N ASP A 211 1.88 -10.14 -9.81
CA ASP A 211 1.23 -10.57 -11.05
C ASP A 211 1.82 -9.93 -12.33
N MET A 212 3.14 -9.71 -12.34
CA MET A 212 3.85 -9.05 -13.44
C MET A 212 4.99 -9.87 -14.05
N GLU A 213 5.10 -9.83 -15.37
CA GLU A 213 6.30 -10.21 -16.11
C GLU A 213 7.06 -8.96 -16.58
N ILE A 214 8.38 -9.05 -16.71
CA ILE A 214 9.24 -7.95 -17.16
C ILE A 214 9.84 -8.22 -18.55
N ALA A 215 10.12 -7.15 -19.28
CA ALA A 215 10.76 -7.17 -20.60
C ALA A 215 12.29 -7.38 -20.51
N PRO A 216 12.95 -7.79 -21.61
CA PRO A 216 14.40 -8.00 -21.63
C PRO A 216 15.23 -6.74 -21.30
N ASP A 217 14.73 -5.57 -21.69
CA ASP A 217 15.37 -4.27 -21.49
C ASP A 217 14.96 -3.58 -20.18
N PHE A 218 14.24 -4.26 -19.27
CA PHE A 218 13.63 -3.64 -18.08
C PHE A 218 14.65 -2.90 -17.20
N PHE A 219 15.79 -3.52 -16.89
CA PHE A 219 16.80 -2.90 -16.02
C PHE A 219 17.55 -1.76 -16.73
N ASP A 220 17.85 -1.90 -18.01
CA ASP A 220 18.47 -0.84 -18.80
C ASP A 220 17.54 0.38 -18.93
N PHE A 221 16.24 0.13 -19.11
CA PHE A 221 15.19 1.17 -19.13
C PHE A 221 15.16 1.97 -17.82
N PHE A 222 15.15 1.28 -16.67
CA PHE A 222 15.17 1.95 -15.37
C PHE A 222 16.51 2.63 -15.05
N GLU A 223 17.64 2.11 -15.53
CA GLU A 223 18.94 2.78 -15.40
C GLU A 223 18.94 4.13 -16.12
N ALA A 224 18.46 4.16 -17.36
CA ALA A 224 18.32 5.38 -18.14
C ALA A 224 17.30 6.35 -17.52
N GLY A 225 16.18 5.82 -17.02
CA GLY A 225 15.19 6.57 -16.26
C GLY A 225 15.75 7.20 -14.98
N ALA A 226 16.62 6.50 -14.25
CA ALA A 226 17.26 7.01 -13.05
C ALA A 226 18.14 8.22 -13.37
N ALA A 227 18.91 8.14 -14.45
CA ALA A 227 19.73 9.26 -14.93
C ALA A 227 18.89 10.47 -15.34
N LEU A 228 17.70 10.26 -15.91
CA LEU A 228 16.76 11.36 -16.22
C LEU A 228 16.23 12.03 -14.95
N MET A 229 15.76 11.25 -13.95
CA MET A 229 15.27 11.80 -12.68
C MET A 229 16.34 12.58 -11.90
N ASP A 230 17.62 12.25 -12.10
CA ASP A 230 18.73 12.98 -11.49
C ASP A 230 18.89 14.38 -12.09
N ARG A 231 18.71 14.51 -13.41
CA ARG A 231 18.85 15.77 -14.15
C ARG A 231 17.60 16.63 -14.11
N ASP A 232 16.41 16.03 -14.15
CA ASP A 232 15.13 16.73 -14.27
C ASP A 232 14.21 16.41 -13.07
N LYS A 233 14.04 17.39 -12.18
CA LYS A 233 13.20 17.28 -10.97
C LYS A 233 11.70 17.47 -11.23
N SER A 234 11.32 17.85 -12.45
CA SER A 234 9.92 17.81 -12.87
C SER A 234 9.42 16.38 -13.09
N ILE A 235 10.30 15.38 -13.15
CA ILE A 235 9.94 13.95 -13.23
C ILE A 235 9.75 13.37 -11.83
N MET A 236 8.55 12.88 -11.53
CA MET A 236 8.23 12.27 -10.24
C MET A 236 8.56 10.78 -10.17
N ALA A 237 8.25 10.04 -11.24
CA ALA A 237 8.52 8.61 -11.34
C ALA A 237 8.68 8.17 -12.81
N ILE A 238 9.38 7.06 -12.99
CA ILE A 238 9.47 6.33 -14.27
C ILE A 238 8.53 5.14 -14.16
N SER A 239 7.64 4.94 -15.12
CA SER A 239 6.75 3.78 -15.18
C SER A 239 7.07 2.95 -16.43
N SER A 240 7.07 1.62 -16.29
CA SER A 240 7.19 0.67 -17.38
C SER A 240 5.87 0.45 -18.13
N TRP A 241 4.81 1.15 -17.77
CA TRP A 241 3.46 0.89 -18.25
C TRP A 241 2.91 2.00 -19.16
N ASN A 242 2.24 1.59 -20.24
CA ASN A 242 1.40 2.42 -21.08
C ASN A 242 -0.04 1.92 -20.94
N ASP A 243 -0.94 2.75 -20.39
CA ASP A 243 -2.36 2.41 -20.26
C ASP A 243 -2.99 2.01 -21.61
N ASN A 244 -2.59 2.68 -22.70
CA ASN A 244 -3.03 2.35 -24.06
C ASN A 244 -1.97 1.49 -24.80
N GLY A 245 -1.35 0.57 -24.07
CA GLY A 245 -0.23 -0.27 -24.51
C GLY A 245 -0.64 -1.52 -25.28
N GLN A 246 -1.90 -1.65 -25.70
CA GLN A 246 -2.41 -2.83 -26.38
C GLN A 246 -1.72 -3.03 -27.73
N LYS A 247 -1.57 -4.28 -28.19
CA LYS A 247 -0.81 -4.65 -29.41
C LYS A 247 -1.17 -3.81 -30.64
N GLN A 248 -2.43 -3.44 -30.81
CA GLN A 248 -2.92 -2.62 -31.93
C GLN A 248 -2.61 -1.12 -31.81
N PHE A 249 -2.22 -0.65 -30.62
CA PHE A 249 -2.03 0.77 -30.29
C PHE A 249 -0.57 1.16 -30.01
N VAL A 250 0.38 0.25 -30.24
CA VAL A 250 1.81 0.50 -30.04
C VAL A 250 2.63 -0.05 -31.20
N HIS A 251 3.83 0.50 -31.41
CA HIS A 251 4.71 0.08 -32.50
C HIS A 251 6.17 0.08 -32.11
N ASP A 252 6.64 1.23 -31.63
CA ASP A 252 8.06 1.56 -31.56
C ASP A 252 8.59 1.37 -30.12
N PRO A 253 9.45 0.38 -29.85
CA PRO A 253 9.98 0.17 -28.50
C PRO A 253 10.92 1.31 -28.07
N TYR A 254 11.48 2.10 -28.99
CA TYR A 254 12.45 3.15 -28.66
C TYR A 254 11.79 4.43 -28.13
N VAL A 255 10.48 4.59 -28.31
CA VAL A 255 9.80 5.84 -27.96
C VAL A 255 9.36 5.85 -26.48
N LEU A 256 9.73 6.92 -25.79
CA LEU A 256 9.23 7.29 -24.47
C LEU A 256 8.43 8.61 -24.54
N TYR A 257 7.48 8.75 -23.63
CA TYR A 257 6.63 9.92 -23.49
C TYR A 257 6.64 10.42 -22.04
N ARG A 258 6.46 11.73 -21.85
CA ARG A 258 6.00 12.30 -20.58
C ARG A 258 4.48 12.14 -20.48
N SER A 259 3.97 12.04 -19.26
CA SER A 259 2.55 11.89 -18.93
C SER A 259 2.23 12.67 -17.66
N ASP A 260 1.09 13.36 -17.64
CA ASP A 260 0.52 13.96 -16.43
C ASP A 260 -0.27 12.91 -15.62
N PHE A 261 -0.67 11.81 -16.26
CA PHE A 261 -1.31 10.68 -15.60
C PHE A 261 -0.27 9.71 -15.03
N PHE A 262 -0.38 9.35 -13.75
CA PHE A 262 0.45 8.31 -13.12
C PHE A 262 -0.04 6.90 -13.50
N PRO A 263 0.74 6.12 -14.29
CA PRO A 263 0.29 4.79 -14.75
C PRO A 263 0.48 3.71 -13.68
N GLY A 264 1.53 3.80 -12.86
CA GLY A 264 1.92 2.74 -11.92
C GLY A 264 2.54 1.52 -12.62
N LEU A 265 2.13 0.32 -12.21
CA LEU A 265 2.39 -0.98 -12.85
C LEU A 265 3.84 -1.23 -13.30
N GLY A 266 4.75 -1.33 -12.33
CA GLY A 266 6.19 -1.32 -12.56
C GLY A 266 6.69 0.11 -12.63
N TRP A 267 7.15 0.65 -11.51
CA TRP A 267 7.50 2.06 -11.44
C TRP A 267 8.62 2.32 -10.44
N MET A 268 9.42 3.35 -10.71
CA MET A 268 10.55 3.74 -9.88
C MET A 268 10.33 5.09 -9.23
N LEU A 269 10.62 5.15 -7.92
CA LEU A 269 10.51 6.34 -7.10
C LEU A 269 11.85 6.65 -6.41
N THR A 270 12.12 7.93 -6.15
CA THR A 270 13.28 8.36 -5.36
C THR A 270 12.95 8.53 -3.88
N ARG A 271 13.97 8.44 -3.03
CA ARG A 271 13.86 8.67 -1.59
C ARG A 271 13.33 10.07 -1.28
N SER A 272 13.81 11.11 -1.97
CA SER A 272 13.33 12.48 -1.74
C SER A 272 11.83 12.63 -2.00
N THR A 273 11.30 11.94 -3.01
CA THR A 273 9.86 11.91 -3.25
C THR A 273 9.14 11.10 -2.17
N TRP A 274 9.70 9.98 -1.72
CA TRP A 274 9.11 9.21 -0.61
C TRP A 274 9.08 9.99 0.71
N ASP A 275 10.14 10.73 1.04
CA ASP A 275 10.22 11.59 2.23
C ASP A 275 9.08 12.64 2.23
N GLU A 276 8.63 13.08 1.05
CA GLU A 276 7.48 13.98 0.89
C GLU A 276 6.13 13.26 1.02
N LEU A 277 5.99 12.05 0.48
CA LEU A 277 4.72 11.32 0.42
C LEU A 277 4.40 10.54 1.70
N SER A 278 5.40 9.89 2.31
CA SER A 278 5.23 8.98 3.45
C SER A 278 4.51 9.62 4.65
N PRO A 279 4.79 10.89 5.04
CA PRO A 279 4.10 11.53 6.17
C PRO A 279 2.60 11.77 5.94
N LYS A 280 2.17 11.88 4.69
CA LYS A 280 0.78 12.15 4.28
C LYS A 280 0.15 10.99 3.52
N TRP A 281 0.75 9.80 3.58
CA TRP A 281 0.31 8.63 2.84
C TRP A 281 -1.17 8.31 3.15
N PRO A 282 -2.00 8.00 2.14
CA PRO A 282 -3.42 7.84 2.34
C PRO A 282 -3.73 6.51 3.03
N LYS A 283 -4.93 6.42 3.61
CA LYS A 283 -5.38 5.17 4.24
C LYS A 283 -5.76 4.09 3.23
N ALA A 284 -6.14 4.46 2.00
CA ALA A 284 -6.56 3.58 0.92
C ALA A 284 -6.36 4.27 -0.45
N TYR A 285 -6.55 3.51 -1.54
CA TYR A 285 -6.56 4.04 -2.92
C TYR A 285 -5.32 4.89 -3.24
N TRP A 286 -4.14 4.34 -2.89
CA TRP A 286 -2.88 5.08 -2.90
C TRP A 286 -2.48 5.61 -4.28
N ASP A 287 -2.81 4.88 -5.33
CA ASP A 287 -2.50 5.21 -6.71
C ASP A 287 -3.38 6.36 -7.22
N ASP A 288 -4.69 6.30 -6.95
CA ASP A 288 -5.62 7.40 -7.22
C ASP A 288 -5.26 8.66 -6.41
N TRP A 289 -4.86 8.49 -5.15
CA TRP A 289 -4.35 9.60 -4.34
C TRP A 289 -3.08 10.21 -4.95
N LEU A 290 -2.15 9.40 -5.45
CA LEU A 290 -0.92 9.91 -6.06
C LEU A 290 -1.19 10.72 -7.34
N ARG A 291 -2.27 10.39 -8.05
CA ARG A 291 -2.73 11.12 -9.26
C ARG A 291 -3.27 12.52 -8.96
N LEU A 292 -3.57 12.85 -7.69
CA LEU A 292 -4.09 14.17 -7.34
C LEU A 292 -3.02 15.27 -7.45
N GLN A 293 -3.40 16.43 -7.98
CA GLN A 293 -2.51 17.60 -8.15
C GLN A 293 -1.78 18.01 -6.87
N GLU A 294 -2.41 17.87 -5.70
CA GLU A 294 -1.80 18.16 -4.39
C GLU A 294 -0.63 17.24 -4.01
N ASN A 295 -0.54 16.07 -4.65
CA ASN A 295 0.47 15.05 -4.39
C ASN A 295 1.58 15.05 -5.43
N HIS A 296 1.25 15.04 -6.71
CA HIS A 296 2.29 15.11 -7.74
C HIS A 296 2.80 16.55 -7.98
N LYS A 297 2.06 17.60 -7.59
CA LYS A 297 2.47 19.01 -7.66
C LYS A 297 2.89 19.47 -9.06
N GLY A 298 2.20 18.99 -10.10
CA GLY A 298 2.53 19.28 -11.49
C GLY A 298 3.77 18.54 -12.02
N ARG A 299 4.44 17.71 -11.21
CA ARG A 299 5.47 16.80 -11.72
C ARG A 299 4.81 15.72 -12.59
N GLN A 300 5.59 15.21 -13.53
CA GLN A 300 5.16 14.31 -14.59
C GLN A 300 5.85 12.96 -14.48
N PHE A 301 5.37 12.01 -15.29
CA PHE A 301 5.82 10.64 -15.30
C PHE A 301 6.41 10.30 -16.67
N ILE A 302 7.49 9.53 -16.70
CA ILE A 302 7.97 8.93 -17.96
C ILE A 302 7.29 7.59 -18.14
N ARG A 303 6.76 7.36 -19.34
CA ARG A 303 6.14 6.09 -19.73
C ARG A 303 6.54 5.69 -21.14
N PRO A 304 6.68 4.40 -21.45
CA PRO A 304 7.05 3.97 -22.78
C PRO A 304 5.89 4.01 -23.79
N GLU A 305 6.20 3.86 -25.08
CA GLU A 305 5.21 3.46 -26.06
C GLU A 305 4.81 1.98 -25.89
N VAL A 306 5.80 1.07 -25.85
CA VAL A 306 5.60 -0.38 -25.62
C VAL A 306 5.89 -0.73 -24.16
N CYS A 307 5.00 -1.44 -23.47
CA CYS A 307 5.18 -1.72 -22.04
C CYS A 307 6.42 -2.59 -21.75
N ARG A 308 7.07 -2.33 -20.61
CA ARG A 308 8.21 -3.09 -20.07
C ARG A 308 7.79 -4.06 -18.98
N THR A 309 6.51 -4.01 -18.63
CA THR A 309 5.81 -4.96 -17.76
C THR A 309 4.56 -5.48 -18.45
N TYR A 310 4.18 -6.71 -18.13
CA TYR A 310 2.90 -7.30 -18.52
C TYR A 310 2.20 -7.81 -17.27
N ASN A 311 0.94 -7.40 -17.07
CA ASN A 311 0.13 -7.86 -15.96
C ASN A 311 -0.68 -9.08 -16.39
N PHE A 312 -0.49 -10.21 -15.69
CA PHE A 312 -1.22 -11.45 -15.95
C PHE A 312 -2.27 -11.77 -14.87
N GLY A 313 -2.52 -10.85 -13.94
CA GLY A 313 -3.39 -11.03 -12.79
C GLY A 313 -4.88 -10.88 -13.10
N GLU A 314 -5.49 -11.92 -13.67
CA GLU A 314 -6.95 -11.93 -13.93
C GLU A 314 -7.77 -11.86 -12.62
N HIS A 315 -7.26 -12.45 -11.53
CA HIS A 315 -7.90 -12.47 -10.23
C HIS A 315 -7.14 -11.63 -9.21
N GLY A 316 -7.79 -10.61 -8.67
CA GLY A 316 -7.23 -9.69 -7.68
C GLY A 316 -8.30 -8.89 -6.94
N SER A 317 -7.88 -7.89 -6.18
CA SER A 317 -8.76 -7.07 -5.33
C SER A 317 -9.84 -6.28 -6.09
N SER A 318 -9.64 -6.04 -7.39
CA SER A 318 -10.57 -5.38 -8.29
C SER A 318 -11.56 -6.34 -8.98
N MET A 319 -11.56 -7.63 -8.63
CA MET A 319 -12.40 -8.66 -9.25
C MET A 319 -12.21 -8.80 -10.78
N GLY A 320 -11.01 -8.47 -11.29
CA GLY A 320 -10.68 -8.56 -12.71
C GLY A 320 -11.30 -7.45 -13.56
N GLN A 321 -11.77 -6.36 -12.93
CA GLN A 321 -12.27 -5.18 -13.64
C GLN A 321 -11.19 -4.69 -14.62
N PHE A 322 -11.60 -4.45 -15.87
CA PHE A 322 -10.73 -4.02 -16.99
C PHE A 322 -9.70 -5.04 -17.51
N PHE A 323 -9.51 -6.20 -16.87
CA PHE A 323 -8.44 -7.13 -17.27
C PHE A 323 -8.58 -7.59 -18.73
N LYS A 324 -9.70 -8.22 -19.09
CA LYS A 324 -9.92 -8.77 -20.44
C LYS A 324 -9.91 -7.72 -21.55
N GLN A 325 -10.49 -6.55 -21.27
CA GLN A 325 -10.63 -5.51 -22.27
C GLN A 325 -9.33 -4.72 -22.47
N TYR A 326 -8.61 -4.44 -21.39
CA TYR A 326 -7.53 -3.45 -21.42
C TYR A 326 -6.16 -3.98 -21.00
N LEU A 327 -6.06 -4.92 -20.04
CA LEU A 327 -4.76 -5.40 -19.53
C LEU A 327 -4.23 -6.64 -20.28
N GLU A 328 -5.08 -7.63 -20.53
CA GLU A 328 -4.74 -8.84 -21.28
C GLU A 328 -4.15 -8.55 -22.69
N PRO A 329 -4.67 -7.58 -23.48
CA PRO A 329 -4.13 -7.30 -24.81
C PRO A 329 -2.85 -6.44 -24.82
N ILE A 330 -2.30 -6.05 -23.66
CA ILE A 330 -1.08 -5.25 -23.56
C ILE A 330 0.10 -5.98 -24.22
N LYS A 331 0.90 -5.22 -24.97
CA LYS A 331 2.13 -5.72 -25.58
C LYS A 331 3.30 -5.58 -24.60
N LEU A 332 3.84 -6.71 -24.15
CA LEU A 332 5.17 -6.76 -23.54
C LEU A 332 6.24 -6.54 -24.61
N ASN A 333 7.20 -5.66 -24.33
CA ASN A 333 8.35 -5.47 -25.20
C ASN A 333 9.22 -6.75 -25.23
N ASP A 334 9.63 -7.15 -26.44
CA ASP A 334 10.49 -8.30 -26.72
C ASP A 334 11.83 -7.89 -27.36
N VAL A 335 12.11 -6.58 -27.46
CA VAL A 335 13.31 -6.02 -28.08
C VAL A 335 14.28 -5.52 -27.01
N GLN A 336 15.55 -5.95 -27.05
CA GLN A 336 16.60 -5.33 -26.22
C GLN A 336 16.94 -3.94 -26.78
N VAL A 337 16.56 -2.89 -26.06
CA VAL A 337 16.90 -1.50 -26.40
C VAL A 337 18.17 -1.10 -25.68
N ASP A 338 19.19 -0.65 -26.42
CA ASP A 338 20.42 -0.08 -25.85
C ASP A 338 20.19 1.38 -25.42
N TRP A 339 19.54 1.56 -24.28
CA TRP A 339 19.20 2.88 -23.75
C TRP A 339 20.44 3.76 -23.47
N LYS A 340 21.61 3.17 -23.27
CA LYS A 340 22.86 3.91 -22.98
C LYS A 340 23.39 4.67 -24.18
N SER A 341 23.09 4.22 -25.40
CA SER A 341 23.46 4.92 -26.63
C SER A 341 22.40 5.91 -27.13
N MET A 342 21.23 5.94 -26.51
CA MET A 342 20.13 6.84 -26.90
C MET A 342 20.26 8.23 -26.27
N ASP A 343 19.96 9.26 -27.06
CA ASP A 343 19.77 10.61 -26.54
C ASP A 343 18.33 10.79 -26.03
N LEU A 344 18.18 10.72 -24.71
CA LEU A 344 16.91 10.94 -24.02
C LEU A 344 16.71 12.40 -23.57
N SER A 345 17.57 13.33 -23.98
CA SER A 345 17.45 14.74 -23.58
C SER A 345 16.16 15.40 -24.06
N TYR A 346 15.53 14.88 -25.11
CA TYR A 346 14.22 15.34 -25.56
C TYR A 346 13.11 15.16 -24.51
N LEU A 347 13.32 14.34 -23.48
CA LEU A 347 12.37 14.12 -22.38
C LEU A 347 12.53 15.12 -21.23
N GLU A 348 13.55 15.98 -21.24
CA GLU A 348 13.68 17.07 -20.27
C GLU A 348 12.54 18.07 -20.48
N GLU A 349 11.96 18.60 -19.40
CA GLU A 349 10.71 19.40 -19.45
C GLU A 349 10.70 20.51 -20.52
N ASP A 350 11.77 21.30 -20.57
CA ASP A 350 11.94 22.43 -21.50
C ASP A 350 11.94 21.96 -22.96
N LYS A 351 12.64 20.87 -23.27
CA LYS A 351 12.74 20.31 -24.61
C LYS A 351 11.51 19.49 -25.01
N TYR A 352 10.87 18.81 -24.06
CA TYR A 352 9.77 17.90 -24.36
C TYR A 352 8.52 18.66 -24.79
N VAL A 353 8.25 19.85 -24.21
CA VAL A 353 7.15 20.70 -24.67
C VAL A 353 7.30 21.03 -26.15
N GLU A 354 8.48 21.46 -26.58
CA GLU A 354 8.76 21.79 -27.99
C GLU A 354 8.72 20.56 -28.89
N HIS A 355 9.41 19.48 -28.49
CA HIS A 355 9.42 18.21 -29.21
C HIS A 355 8.01 17.67 -29.46
N PHE A 356 7.20 17.61 -28.41
CA PHE A 356 5.85 17.08 -28.48
C PHE A 356 4.90 18.01 -29.25
N ALA A 357 5.06 19.33 -29.10
CA ALA A 357 4.32 20.31 -29.89
C ALA A 357 4.57 20.15 -31.39
N ASP A 358 5.81 19.90 -31.80
CA ASP A 358 6.17 19.65 -33.19
C ASP A 358 5.51 18.40 -33.76
N LEU A 359 5.39 17.32 -32.96
CA LEU A 359 4.68 16.11 -33.36
C LEU A 359 3.19 16.39 -33.59
N VAL A 360 2.55 17.06 -32.63
CA VAL A 360 1.12 17.41 -32.72
C VAL A 360 0.86 18.37 -33.88
N LYS A 361 1.73 19.35 -34.11
CA LYS A 361 1.60 20.34 -35.19
C LYS A 361 1.71 19.72 -36.59
N LYS A 362 2.57 18.72 -36.76
CA LYS A 362 2.75 17.98 -38.03
C LYS A 362 1.56 17.07 -38.36
N ALA A 363 0.77 16.69 -37.36
CA ALA A 363 -0.38 15.81 -37.54
C ALA A 363 -1.54 16.51 -38.27
N THR A 364 -2.16 15.79 -39.20
CA THR A 364 -3.30 16.27 -39.98
C THR A 364 -4.52 16.41 -39.08
N HIS A 365 -5.12 17.59 -39.05
CA HIS A 365 -6.31 17.84 -38.24
C HIS A 365 -7.56 17.21 -38.88
N ILE A 366 -8.32 16.45 -38.09
CA ILE A 366 -9.58 15.83 -38.49
C ILE A 366 -10.75 16.51 -37.77
N GLN A 367 -11.81 16.85 -38.52
CA GLN A 367 -13.08 17.37 -37.97
C GLN A 367 -14.28 16.48 -38.28
N GLY A 368 -15.30 16.51 -37.40
CA GLY A 368 -16.64 15.94 -37.59
C GLY A 368 -16.83 14.52 -37.01
N SER A 369 -18.01 13.93 -37.21
CA SER A 369 -18.37 12.59 -36.70
C SER A 369 -17.56 11.46 -37.36
N ASN A 370 -17.50 10.31 -36.67
CA ASN A 370 -16.80 9.08 -37.08
C ASN A 370 -15.27 9.23 -37.20
N ALA A 371 -14.63 9.42 -36.05
CA ALA A 371 -13.20 9.71 -35.93
C ALA A 371 -12.32 8.60 -36.51
N VAL A 372 -12.72 7.35 -36.29
CA VAL A 372 -12.00 6.14 -36.75
C VAL A 372 -11.95 6.07 -38.27
N LEU A 373 -13.11 6.21 -38.94
CA LEU A 373 -13.19 6.15 -40.41
C LEU A 373 -12.38 7.26 -41.08
N LYS A 374 -12.35 8.46 -40.48
CA LYS A 374 -11.54 9.56 -41.01
C LYS A 374 -10.06 9.33 -40.77
N ALA A 375 -9.70 8.85 -39.58
CA ALA A 375 -8.33 8.50 -39.25
C ALA A 375 -7.80 7.41 -40.19
N SER A 376 -8.60 6.40 -40.55
CA SER A 376 -8.19 5.33 -41.46
C SER A 376 -7.90 5.82 -42.89
N ASN A 377 -8.57 6.87 -43.35
CA ASN A 377 -8.47 7.36 -44.73
C ASN A 377 -7.35 8.38 -44.97
N ILE A 378 -6.66 8.83 -43.91
CA ILE A 378 -5.56 9.79 -44.00
C ILE A 378 -4.22 9.05 -43.95
N ASN A 379 -3.27 9.46 -44.80
CA ASN A 379 -1.89 9.00 -44.70
C ASN A 379 -1.11 9.86 -43.70
N GLY A 380 -0.32 9.23 -42.83
CA GLY A 380 0.44 9.91 -41.78
C GLY A 380 -0.36 10.19 -40.52
N ASP A 381 0.28 10.89 -39.58
CA ASP A 381 -0.25 11.16 -38.24
C ASP A 381 -1.45 12.11 -38.27
N VAL A 382 -2.36 11.93 -37.32
CA VAL A 382 -3.62 12.69 -37.25
C VAL A 382 -3.87 13.24 -35.85
N ARG A 383 -4.49 14.42 -35.78
CA ARG A 383 -4.97 15.02 -34.53
C ARG A 383 -6.47 15.24 -34.58
N ILE A 384 -7.15 14.88 -33.49
CA ILE A 384 -8.60 14.98 -33.33
C ILE A 384 -8.86 15.80 -32.07
N LEU A 385 -9.58 16.90 -32.20
CA LEU A 385 -9.95 17.74 -31.06
C LEU A 385 -11.14 17.11 -30.32
N TYR A 386 -11.03 17.01 -28.99
CA TYR A 386 -12.18 16.74 -28.13
C TYR A 386 -12.53 18.00 -27.32
N ARG A 387 -13.82 18.20 -27.03
CA ARG A 387 -14.32 19.43 -26.38
C ARG A 387 -14.33 19.36 -24.86
N ASP A 388 -14.66 18.20 -24.34
CA ASP A 388 -14.90 17.92 -22.92
C ASP A 388 -14.72 16.42 -22.67
N GLN A 389 -14.85 16.02 -21.40
CA GLN A 389 -14.70 14.63 -20.99
C GLN A 389 -15.70 13.68 -21.71
N PRO A 390 -17.03 13.97 -21.77
CA PRO A 390 -17.96 13.10 -22.51
C PRO A 390 -17.60 12.90 -23.98
N ASN A 391 -17.15 13.97 -24.65
CA ASN A 391 -16.72 13.85 -26.05
C ASN A 391 -15.40 13.09 -26.19
N PHE A 392 -14.47 13.20 -25.23
CA PHE A 392 -13.29 12.34 -25.18
C PHE A 392 -13.69 10.87 -25.04
N GLU A 393 -14.56 10.54 -24.07
CA GLU A 393 -15.03 9.17 -23.81
C GLU A 393 -15.67 8.58 -25.07
N GLU A 394 -16.51 9.34 -25.77
CA GLU A 394 -17.11 8.95 -27.05
C GLU A 394 -16.06 8.62 -28.13
N ILE A 395 -15.02 9.45 -28.27
CA ILE A 395 -13.96 9.24 -29.26
C ILE A 395 -13.06 8.06 -28.85
N ALA A 396 -12.68 7.99 -27.58
CA ALA A 396 -11.87 6.92 -27.00
C ALA A 396 -12.54 5.56 -27.20
N SER A 397 -13.85 5.48 -26.94
CA SER A 397 -14.67 4.28 -27.14
C SER A 397 -14.68 3.81 -28.60
N GLN A 398 -14.76 4.74 -29.56
CA GLN A 398 -14.69 4.40 -30.98
C GLN A 398 -13.36 3.72 -31.36
N PHE A 399 -12.24 4.16 -30.77
CA PHE A 399 -10.93 3.53 -31.00
C PHE A 399 -10.74 2.26 -30.17
N GLY A 400 -11.41 2.13 -29.02
CA GLY A 400 -11.22 1.04 -28.07
C GLY A 400 -10.03 1.27 -27.12
N ILE A 401 -9.64 2.52 -26.89
CA ILE A 401 -8.64 2.91 -25.88
C ILE A 401 -9.31 3.18 -24.53
N PHE A 402 -8.54 3.43 -23.48
CA PHE A 402 -9.11 3.78 -22.17
C PHE A 402 -9.94 5.07 -22.23
N GLU A 403 -11.17 4.98 -21.70
CA GLU A 403 -12.10 6.10 -21.61
C GLU A 403 -11.92 6.90 -20.31
N GLU A 404 -11.34 6.29 -19.27
CA GLU A 404 -11.30 6.83 -17.91
C GLU A 404 -10.39 8.06 -17.73
N TRP A 405 -10.86 8.93 -16.82
CA TRP A 405 -10.14 10.10 -16.32
C TRP A 405 -9.90 9.95 -14.82
N LYS A 406 -8.79 10.50 -14.33
CA LYS A 406 -8.54 10.71 -12.89
C LYS A 406 -8.05 12.13 -12.68
N ASP A 407 -8.63 12.81 -11.70
CA ASP A 407 -8.35 14.22 -11.40
C ASP A 407 -8.36 15.16 -12.63
N GLY A 408 -9.30 14.94 -13.55
CA GLY A 408 -9.39 15.73 -14.79
C GLY A 408 -8.31 15.42 -15.83
N VAL A 409 -7.58 14.30 -15.69
CA VAL A 409 -6.53 13.87 -16.63
C VAL A 409 -6.90 12.50 -17.24
N PRO A 410 -7.00 12.38 -18.58
CA PRO A 410 -7.18 11.10 -19.24
C PRO A 410 -5.91 10.24 -19.18
N ARG A 411 -6.07 8.90 -19.20
CA ARG A 411 -4.97 7.95 -19.11
C ARG A 411 -3.90 8.18 -20.21
N GLY A 412 -2.64 8.28 -19.78
CA GLY A 412 -1.47 8.47 -20.64
C GLY A 412 -1.36 9.85 -21.31
N ALA A 413 -2.16 10.84 -20.86
CA ALA A 413 -2.18 12.17 -21.44
C ALA A 413 -0.98 13.03 -21.01
N TYR A 414 -0.56 13.93 -21.89
CA TYR A 414 0.36 15.03 -21.62
C TYR A 414 -0.24 16.34 -22.09
N LYS A 415 -0.44 17.30 -21.18
CA LYS A 415 -1.12 18.58 -21.42
C LYS A 415 -2.48 18.38 -22.11
N GLY A 416 -3.22 17.37 -21.66
CA GLY A 416 -4.52 16.98 -22.23
C GLY A 416 -4.45 16.26 -23.59
N VAL A 417 -3.26 15.92 -24.09
CA VAL A 417 -3.11 15.16 -25.35
C VAL A 417 -2.86 13.68 -25.07
N VAL A 418 -3.72 12.80 -25.55
CA VAL A 418 -3.50 11.34 -25.54
C VAL A 418 -2.96 10.89 -26.88
N VAL A 419 -1.84 10.16 -26.88
CA VAL A 419 -1.20 9.62 -28.08
C VAL A 419 -1.16 8.10 -28.06
N PHE A 420 -1.57 7.50 -29.17
CA PHE A 420 -1.52 6.05 -29.40
C PHE A 420 -1.33 5.77 -30.90
N ARG A 421 -0.94 4.54 -31.25
CA ARG A 421 -0.83 4.10 -32.65
C ARG A 421 -2.18 3.62 -33.18
N TYR A 422 -2.39 3.73 -34.48
CA TYR A 422 -3.54 3.18 -35.17
C TYR A 422 -3.08 2.58 -36.50
N GLN A 423 -3.57 1.39 -36.85
CA GLN A 423 -3.14 0.67 -38.06
C GLN A 423 -1.60 0.54 -38.14
N THR A 424 -1.01 0.11 -37.01
CA THR A 424 0.41 -0.22 -36.84
C THR A 424 1.37 0.97 -36.76
N GLN A 425 1.33 1.99 -37.62
CA GLN A 425 2.38 3.04 -37.61
C GLN A 425 1.89 4.46 -37.34
N LYS A 426 0.65 4.79 -37.71
CA LYS A 426 0.11 6.15 -37.61
C LYS A 426 -0.13 6.52 -36.15
N ARG A 427 0.29 7.72 -35.74
CA ARG A 427 -0.08 8.28 -34.44
C ARG A 427 -1.42 8.99 -34.55
N VAL A 428 -2.28 8.72 -33.59
CA VAL A 428 -3.51 9.48 -33.33
C VAL A 428 -3.28 10.29 -32.07
N PHE A 429 -3.46 11.60 -32.18
CA PHE A 429 -3.44 12.54 -31.06
C PHE A 429 -4.87 12.99 -30.75
N LEU A 430 -5.42 12.60 -29.60
CA LEU A 430 -6.64 13.20 -29.07
C LEU A 430 -6.24 14.43 -28.28
N VAL A 431 -6.66 15.60 -28.74
CA VAL A 431 -6.16 16.90 -28.27
C VAL A 431 -7.28 17.64 -27.55
N GLY A 432 -7.03 18.00 -26.29
CA GLY A 432 -8.00 18.71 -25.46
C GLY A 432 -8.14 20.19 -25.83
N PRO A 433 -9.15 20.88 -25.26
CA PRO A 433 -9.50 22.24 -25.63
C PRO A 433 -8.35 23.25 -25.41
N ASP A 434 -7.62 23.11 -24.29
CA ASP A 434 -6.53 24.02 -23.94
C ASP A 434 -5.15 23.51 -24.37
N SER A 435 -5.06 22.28 -24.89
CA SER A 435 -3.80 21.58 -25.16
C SER A 435 -2.91 22.32 -26.15
N LEU A 436 -3.49 22.87 -27.23
CA LEU A 436 -2.70 23.60 -28.23
C LEU A 436 -2.06 24.85 -27.63
N GLY A 437 -2.80 25.59 -26.80
CA GLY A 437 -2.27 26.75 -26.07
C GLY A 437 -1.18 26.37 -25.08
N GLN A 438 -1.37 25.28 -24.32
CA GLN A 438 -0.37 24.77 -23.37
C GLN A 438 0.91 24.25 -24.05
N LEU A 439 0.82 23.86 -25.32
CA LEU A 439 1.93 23.44 -26.18
C LEU A 439 2.53 24.59 -27.01
N GLY A 440 1.99 25.81 -26.91
CA GLY A 440 2.45 26.95 -27.70
C GLY A 440 2.14 26.86 -29.21
N ILE A 441 1.20 25.99 -29.60
CA ILE A 441 0.74 25.82 -30.99
C ILE A 441 -0.33 26.88 -31.25
N ARG A 442 -0.02 27.81 -32.15
CA ARG A 442 -0.95 28.87 -32.60
C ARG A 442 -1.82 28.43 -33.76
#